data_AF-A0A849G407-F1
#
_entry.id   AF-A0A849G407-F1
#
_cell.length_a   1.000
_cell.length_b   1.000
_cell.length_c   1.000
_cell.angle_alpha   90.00
_cell.angle_beta   90.00
_cell.angle_gamma   90.00
#
_symmetry.space_group_name_H-M   'P 1'
#
loop_
_entity.id
_entity.type
_entity.pdbx_description
1 polymer ?
#
loop_
_entity_poly.entity_id
_entity_poly.type
_entity_poly.pdbx_seq_one_letter_code
_entity_poly.pdbx_strand_id
1 'polypeptide(L)'
;MHRRKLILTLAAATSLSGCGFGGSRLNPFNWFRSGADEETLDPIEIVVREDPRPLVAQITSLGIDRTPGGAIIRATGLPPEQGWHTAALVSEDRDGMPANGVLTYSLRALPPRGPARVST
;
A
#
# COMPACT_ATOMS: atom_id res chain seq x y z
N MET A 1 41.94 -6.45 -60.56
CA MET A 1 41.61 -6.16 -59.15
C MET A 1 40.23 -5.52 -58.92
N HIS A 2 39.58 -4.90 -59.93
CA HIS A 2 38.27 -4.25 -59.74
C HIS A 2 37.07 -5.21 -59.63
N ARG A 3 37.05 -6.37 -60.30
CA ARG A 3 35.94 -7.34 -60.21
C ARG A 3 35.74 -7.90 -58.79
N ARG A 4 36.84 -8.17 -58.06
CA ARG A 4 36.76 -8.63 -56.65
C ARG A 4 36.23 -7.54 -55.71
N LYS A 5 36.63 -6.28 -55.92
CA LYS A 5 36.13 -5.12 -55.14
C LYS A 5 34.65 -4.88 -55.40
N LEU A 6 34.20 -4.98 -56.65
CA LEU A 6 32.79 -4.86 -57.04
C LEU A 6 31.90 -5.96 -56.43
N ILE A 7 32.38 -7.20 -56.41
CA ILE A 7 31.66 -8.32 -55.79
C ILE A 7 31.55 -8.12 -54.28
N LEU A 8 32.62 -7.66 -53.62
CA LEU A 8 32.63 -7.37 -52.19
C LEU A 8 31.66 -6.22 -51.82
N THR A 9 31.64 -5.14 -52.61
CA THR A 9 30.70 -4.03 -52.37
C THR A 9 29.26 -4.42 -52.64
N LEU A 10 29.00 -5.22 -53.68
CA LEU A 10 27.66 -5.68 -54.00
C LEU A 10 27.12 -6.64 -52.93
N ALA A 11 27.96 -7.56 -52.43
CA ALA A 11 27.61 -8.48 -51.35
C ALA A 11 27.35 -7.76 -50.01
N ALA A 12 28.11 -6.70 -49.72
CA ALA A 12 27.88 -5.85 -48.55
C ALA A 12 26.57 -5.06 -48.68
N ALA A 13 26.28 -4.51 -49.86
CA ALA A 13 25.06 -3.74 -50.11
C ALA A 13 23.81 -4.62 -50.04
N THR A 14 23.83 -5.83 -50.62
CA THR A 14 22.67 -6.74 -50.58
C THR A 14 22.43 -7.35 -49.20
N SER A 15 23.48 -7.50 -48.37
CA SER A 15 23.34 -7.94 -46.97
C SER A 15 22.65 -6.88 -46.10
N LEU A 16 22.77 -5.60 -46.44
CA LEU A 16 22.11 -4.50 -45.72
C LEU A 16 20.64 -4.30 -46.13
N SER A 17 20.23 -4.73 -47.33
CA SER A 17 18.85 -4.57 -47.83
C SER A 17 17.82 -5.50 -47.19
N GLY A 18 18.21 -6.39 -46.28
CA GLY A 18 17.31 -7.32 -45.59
C GLY A 18 16.42 -6.71 -44.49
N CYS A 19 16.58 -5.41 -44.19
CA CYS A 19 15.79 -4.75 -43.15
C CYS A 19 14.56 -4.07 -43.75
N GLY A 20 13.44 -4.78 -43.86
CA GLY A 20 12.21 -4.09 -44.24
C GLY A 20 10.99 -4.93 -44.58
N PHE A 21 10.75 -6.09 -43.95
CA PHE A 21 9.41 -6.69 -44.00
C PHE A 21 9.16 -7.58 -42.77
N GLY A 22 8.24 -7.14 -41.90
CA GLY A 22 7.69 -7.94 -40.81
C GLY A 22 8.26 -7.64 -39.41
N GLY A 23 7.38 -7.76 -38.41
CA GLY A 23 7.65 -7.56 -36.97
C GLY A 23 8.56 -8.62 -36.33
N SER A 24 9.56 -9.11 -37.06
CA SER A 24 10.53 -10.09 -36.57
C SER A 24 11.30 -9.55 -35.37
N ARG A 25 11.49 -10.41 -34.36
CA ARG A 25 12.27 -10.11 -33.14
C ARG A 25 13.75 -9.82 -33.40
N LEU A 26 14.22 -10.16 -34.61
CA LEU A 26 15.58 -9.91 -35.11
C LEU A 26 15.71 -8.56 -35.85
N ASN A 27 14.64 -7.76 -35.92
CA ASN A 27 14.67 -6.46 -36.57
C ASN A 27 15.36 -5.42 -35.68
N PRO A 28 16.51 -4.85 -36.10
CA PRO A 28 17.23 -3.86 -35.32
C PRO A 28 16.39 -2.62 -35.02
N PHE A 29 15.48 -2.22 -35.91
CA PHE A 29 14.58 -1.09 -35.67
C PHE A 29 13.62 -1.31 -34.49
N ASN A 30 13.31 -2.57 -34.13
CA ASN A 30 12.48 -2.86 -32.95
C ASN A 30 13.29 -2.79 -31.64
N TRP A 31 14.61 -3.01 -31.68
CA TRP A 31 15.50 -2.88 -30.52
C TRP A 31 15.88 -1.43 -30.22
N PHE A 32 15.99 -0.59 -31.26
CA PHE A 32 16.26 0.84 -31.12
C PHE A 32 15.01 1.69 -30.87
N ARG A 33 13.82 1.07 -30.84
CA ARG A 33 12.59 1.75 -30.40
C ARG A 33 12.64 1.94 -28.88
N SER A 34 13.13 3.11 -28.48
CA SER A 34 13.03 3.60 -27.11
C SER A 34 11.57 3.92 -26.83
N GLY A 35 10.98 3.27 -25.82
CA GLY A 35 9.58 3.44 -25.43
C GLY A 35 8.76 2.21 -25.77
N ALA A 36 8.69 1.27 -24.83
CA ALA A 36 7.45 0.54 -24.66
C ALA A 36 6.39 1.60 -24.29
N ASP A 37 5.19 1.50 -24.87
CA ASP A 37 4.06 2.29 -24.41
C ASP A 37 3.94 2.06 -22.90
N GLU A 38 4.28 3.06 -22.11
CA GLU A 38 4.13 3.01 -20.67
C GLU A 38 2.64 2.97 -20.40
N GLU A 39 2.12 1.76 -20.18
CA GLU A 39 0.79 1.57 -19.65
C GLU A 39 0.77 2.32 -18.31
N THR A 40 0.11 3.47 -18.32
CA THR A 40 -0.06 4.30 -17.14
C THR A 40 -0.82 3.45 -16.15
N LEU A 41 -0.12 2.92 -15.15
CA LEU A 41 -0.74 2.15 -14.09
C LEU A 41 -1.82 3.01 -13.47
N ASP A 42 -3.05 2.48 -13.41
CA ASP A 42 -4.14 3.14 -12.71
C ASP A 42 -3.66 3.50 -11.29
N PRO A 43 -3.99 4.70 -10.79
CA PRO A 43 -3.58 5.09 -9.45
C PRO A 43 -4.10 4.07 -8.43
N ILE A 44 -3.18 3.53 -7.63
CA ILE A 44 -3.51 2.62 -6.54
C ILE A 44 -4.38 3.38 -5.54
N GLU A 45 -5.67 3.04 -5.48
CA GLU A 45 -6.58 3.60 -4.48
C GLU A 45 -6.25 2.98 -3.12
N ILE A 46 -5.51 3.72 -2.29
CA ILE A 46 -5.26 3.31 -0.90
C ILE A 46 -6.55 3.49 -0.12
N VAL A 47 -7.34 2.41 -0.02
CA VAL A 47 -8.54 2.38 0.81
C VAL A 47 -8.12 2.41 2.29
N VAL A 48 -8.22 3.58 2.91
CA VAL A 48 -8.06 3.73 4.36
C VAL A 48 -9.25 3.03 5.02
N ARG A 49 -9.02 1.84 5.59
CA ARG A 49 -10.03 1.11 6.33
C ARG A 49 -10.24 1.80 7.68
N GLU A 50 -11.39 2.43 7.86
CA GLU A 50 -11.81 2.91 9.18
C GLU A 50 -12.03 1.74 10.14
N ASP A 51 -11.72 1.98 11.41
CA ASP A 51 -11.91 0.98 12.45
C ASP A 51 -13.41 0.75 12.68
N PRO A 52 -13.92 -0.49 12.49
CA PRO A 52 -15.35 -0.77 12.59
C PRO A 52 -15.86 -0.79 14.04
N ARG A 53 -14.98 -0.68 15.03
CA ARG A 53 -15.35 -0.73 16.45
C ARG A 53 -16.05 0.56 16.87
N PRO A 54 -17.21 0.49 17.53
CA PRO A 54 -17.81 1.65 18.17
C PRO A 54 -17.00 2.11 19.39
N LEU A 55 -17.27 3.34 19.83
CA LEU A 55 -16.71 3.92 21.05
C LEU A 55 -17.20 3.16 22.29
N VAL A 56 -16.32 3.00 23.27
CA VAL A 56 -16.71 2.57 24.62
C VAL A 56 -17.47 3.72 25.30
N ALA A 57 -18.58 3.39 25.96
CA ALA A 57 -19.52 4.39 26.49
C ALA A 57 -18.90 5.32 27.55
N GLN A 58 -18.04 4.78 28.41
CA GLN A 58 -17.41 5.56 29.48
C GLN A 58 -15.97 5.12 29.70
N ILE A 59 -15.07 6.08 29.94
CA ILE A 59 -13.71 5.84 30.46
C ILE A 59 -13.75 5.97 31.97
N THR A 60 -13.35 4.94 32.70
CA THR A 60 -13.36 4.89 34.17
C THR A 60 -11.99 5.16 34.78
N SER A 61 -10.91 4.86 34.06
CA SER A 61 -9.56 5.24 34.47
C SER A 61 -8.66 5.49 33.27
N LEU A 62 -7.75 6.44 33.42
CA LEU A 62 -6.69 6.74 32.46
C LEU A 62 -5.37 6.88 33.23
N GLY A 63 -4.35 6.16 32.78
CA GLY A 63 -2.99 6.21 33.32
C GLY A 63 -1.98 6.40 32.19
N ILE A 64 -0.92 7.14 32.49
CA ILE A 64 0.20 7.37 31.57
C ILE A 64 1.50 7.07 32.33
N ASP A 65 2.13 5.96 31.98
CA ASP A 65 3.38 5.51 32.58
C ASP A 65 4.55 5.91 31.67
N ARG A 66 5.39 6.84 32.13
CA ARG A 66 6.56 7.29 31.35
C ARG A 66 7.64 6.22 31.34
N THR A 67 8.27 6.01 30.19
CA THR A 67 9.42 5.13 29.99
C THR A 67 10.55 5.89 29.31
N PRO A 68 11.82 5.44 29.36
CA PRO A 68 12.92 6.14 28.70
C PRO A 68 12.72 6.37 27.19
N GLY A 69 11.93 5.52 26.53
CA GLY A 69 11.61 5.63 25.10
C GLY A 69 10.27 6.29 24.77
N GLY A 70 9.49 6.74 25.76
CA GLY A 70 8.18 7.33 25.53
C GLY A 70 7.23 7.20 26.72
N ALA A 71 5.99 6.80 26.46
CA ALA A 71 5.00 6.54 27.51
C ALA A 71 4.06 5.40 27.12
N ILE A 72 3.57 4.68 28.12
CA ILE A 72 2.53 3.66 27.98
C ILE A 72 1.22 4.29 28.45
N ILE A 73 0.25 4.37 27.55
CA ILE A 73 -1.10 4.85 27.88
C ILE A 73 -1.98 3.66 28.20
N ARG A 74 -2.63 3.69 29.35
CA ARG A 74 -3.60 2.67 29.77
C ARG A 74 -4.94 3.34 30.03
N ALA A 75 -5.96 2.92 29.30
CA ALA A 75 -7.33 3.32 29.55
C ALA A 75 -8.15 2.10 29.96
N THR A 76 -9.03 2.28 30.94
CA THR A 76 -10.08 1.32 31.28
C THR A 76 -11.40 1.99 31.01
N GLY A 77 -12.29 1.27 30.32
CA GLY A 77 -13.62 1.76 30.02
C GLY A 77 -14.70 0.78 30.47
N LEU A 78 -15.89 1.33 30.72
CA LEU A 78 -17.09 0.60 31.06
C LEU A 78 -18.03 0.61 29.85
N PRO A 79 -18.19 -0.53 29.15
CA PRO A 79 -19.21 -0.67 28.11
C PRO A 79 -20.62 -0.73 28.71
N PRO A 80 -21.67 -0.50 27.90
CA PRO A 80 -23.05 -0.45 28.39
C PRO A 80 -23.59 -1.82 28.86
N GLU A 81 -23.01 -2.92 28.38
CA GLU A 81 -23.43 -4.28 28.73
C GLU A 81 -22.23 -5.25 28.76
N GLN A 82 -22.45 -6.46 29.29
CA GLN A 82 -21.43 -7.49 29.33
C GLN A 82 -21.18 -8.10 27.95
N GLY A 83 -19.94 -8.55 27.69
CA GLY A 83 -19.58 -9.30 26.50
C GLY A 83 -18.90 -8.49 25.40
N TRP A 84 -18.70 -7.20 25.62
CA TRP A 84 -17.84 -6.37 24.78
C TRP A 84 -16.39 -6.88 24.82
N HIS A 85 -15.70 -6.84 23.68
CA HIS A 85 -14.37 -7.45 23.54
C HIS A 85 -13.50 -6.74 22.49
N THR A 86 -12.24 -7.17 22.35
CA THR A 86 -11.27 -6.60 21.37
C THR A 86 -11.11 -5.09 21.51
N ALA A 87 -10.98 -4.63 22.76
CA ALA A 87 -10.75 -3.23 23.05
C ALA A 87 -9.38 -2.77 22.51
N ALA A 88 -9.32 -1.55 21.96
CA ALA A 88 -8.07 -0.88 21.67
C ALA A 88 -8.22 0.64 21.78
N LEU A 89 -7.08 1.29 22.00
CA LEU A 89 -6.91 2.71 21.75
C LEU A 89 -6.56 2.88 20.27
N VAL A 90 -7.42 3.56 19.53
CA VAL A 90 -7.27 3.82 18.11
C VAL A 90 -6.91 5.30 17.93
N SER A 91 -5.85 5.58 17.19
CA SER A 91 -5.46 6.96 16.86
C SER A 91 -6.55 7.60 16.00
N GLU A 92 -6.96 8.81 16.34
CA GLU A 92 -7.85 9.59 15.49
C GLU A 92 -7.09 10.23 14.32
N ASP A 93 -5.78 10.42 14.47
CA ASP A 93 -4.87 10.83 13.40
C ASP A 93 -4.42 9.61 12.57
N ARG A 94 -4.55 9.70 11.24
CA ARG A 94 -4.34 8.57 10.31
C ARG A 94 -2.90 8.06 10.27
N ASP A 95 -1.94 8.94 10.45
CA ASP A 95 -0.50 8.62 10.44
C ASP A 95 0.02 8.21 11.82
N GLY A 96 -0.84 8.24 12.85
CA GLY A 96 -0.47 7.98 14.24
C GLY A 96 0.47 9.04 14.83
N MET A 97 0.61 10.18 14.15
CA MET A 97 1.47 11.28 14.59
C MET A 97 0.66 12.31 15.38
N PRO A 98 1.32 13.06 16.27
CA PRO A 98 0.64 14.10 17.03
C PRO A 98 0.23 15.27 16.14
N ALA A 99 -1.06 15.57 16.09
CA ALA A 99 -1.55 16.83 15.54
C ALA A 99 -1.27 17.96 16.54
N ASN A 100 -0.48 18.96 16.14
CA ASN A 100 -0.09 20.11 16.98
C ASN A 100 0.53 19.70 18.33
N GLY A 101 1.28 18.59 18.36
CA GLY A 101 1.92 18.09 19.58
C GLY A 101 1.00 17.31 20.52
N VAL A 102 -0.26 17.04 20.12
CA VAL A 102 -1.23 16.25 20.90
C VAL A 102 -1.52 14.95 20.18
N LEU A 103 -1.44 13.82 20.89
CA LEU A 103 -1.93 12.53 20.39
C LEU A 103 -3.37 12.32 20.84
N THR A 104 -4.28 12.12 19.88
CA THR A 104 -5.69 11.88 20.16
C THR A 104 -6.02 10.42 19.93
N TYR A 105 -6.52 9.74 20.96
CA TYR A 105 -6.93 8.34 20.90
C TYR A 105 -8.38 8.16 21.35
N SER A 106 -9.09 7.27 20.66
CA SER A 106 -10.41 6.79 21.05
C SER A 106 -10.35 5.36 21.56
N LEU A 107 -10.92 5.12 22.74
CA LEU A 107 -11.13 3.76 23.24
C LEU A 107 -12.33 3.13 22.54
N ARG A 108 -12.07 2.11 21.72
CA ARG A 108 -13.09 1.41 20.92
C ARG A 108 -13.08 -0.09 21.22
N ALA A 109 -14.23 -0.73 21.16
CA ALA A 109 -14.39 -2.16 21.38
C ALA A 109 -15.57 -2.73 20.58
N LEU A 110 -15.56 -4.03 20.30
CA LEU A 110 -16.66 -4.70 19.60
C LEU A 110 -17.79 -5.06 20.58
N PRO A 111 -19.05 -4.85 20.19
CA PRO A 111 -20.20 -5.33 20.95
C PRO A 111 -20.30 -6.86 20.92
N PRO A 112 -21.04 -7.47 21.86
CA PRO A 112 -21.29 -8.91 21.84
C PRO A 112 -22.01 -9.33 20.56
N ARG A 113 -21.67 -10.52 20.03
CA ARG A 113 -22.24 -11.07 18.77
C ARG A 113 -23.65 -11.66 18.92
N GLY A 114 -24.28 -11.49 20.08
CA GLY A 114 -25.57 -12.09 20.45
C GLY A 114 -25.79 -12.02 21.97
N PRO A 115 -26.94 -12.50 22.49
CA PRO A 115 -27.25 -12.44 23.92
C PRO A 115 -26.16 -13.14 24.74
N ALA A 116 -25.52 -12.39 25.64
CA ALA A 116 -24.53 -12.92 26.56
C ALA A 116 -25.25 -13.73 27.67
N ARG A 117 -24.73 -14.91 28.01
CA ARG A 117 -25.24 -15.66 29.17
C ARG A 117 -24.91 -14.87 30.44
N VAL A 118 -25.94 -14.51 31.20
CA VAL A 118 -25.77 -13.94 32.54
C VAL A 118 -25.72 -15.11 33.52
N SER A 119 -24.68 -15.17 34.36
CA SER A 119 -24.67 -16.12 35.48
C SER A 119 -25.64 -15.58 36.53
N THR A 120 -26.73 -16.30 36.76
CA THR A 120 -27.55 -16.19 37.98
C THR A 120 -26.89 -17.01 39.08
#